data_AF-A0A5S5D4A1-F1
#
_entry.id   AF-A0A5S5D4A1-F1
#
_cell.length_a   1.000
_cell.length_b   1.000
_cell.length_c   1.000
_cell.angle_alpha   90.00
_cell.angle_beta   90.00
_cell.angle_gamma   90.00
#
_symmetry.space_group_name_H-M   'P 1'
#
loop_
_entity.id
_entity.type
_entity.pdbx_description
1 polymer ?
#
loop_
_entity_poly.entity_id
_entity_poly.type
_entity_poly.pdbx_seq_one_letter_code
_entity_poly.pdbx_strand_id
1 'polypeptide(L)'
;MSSEAHDAGEPIEINSCDDVLTHVFEFLDHETPDARRAVIAEHLEDCSSCLREFGIEQEFKALVRRRCGGDKPPSGLRDRIKLQLTTVSIEEDGTSVSVERLTVERSGERPTPA
;
A
#
# COMPACT_ATOMS: atom_id res chain seq x y z
N MET A 1 -22.43 -8.07 15.14
CA MET A 1 -22.54 -8.07 13.66
C MET A 1 -22.11 -6.70 13.19
N SER A 2 -20.80 -6.48 13.11
CA SER A 2 -20.24 -5.23 12.58
C SER A 2 -19.81 -5.55 11.17
N SER A 3 -20.65 -5.19 10.21
CA SER A 3 -20.26 -5.14 8.81
C SER A 3 -19.38 -3.90 8.70
N GLU A 4 -18.06 -4.07 8.77
CA GLU A 4 -17.11 -3.03 8.41
C GLU A 4 -17.24 -2.84 6.90
N ALA A 5 -18.08 -1.87 6.53
CA ALA A 5 -18.14 -1.38 5.17
C ALA A 5 -16.74 -0.89 4.83
N HIS A 6 -16.13 -1.50 3.81
CA HIS A 6 -15.03 -0.90 3.09
C HIS A 6 -15.37 0.56 2.86
N ASP A 7 -14.50 1.45 3.34
CA ASP A 7 -14.49 2.88 3.07
C ASP A 7 -14.48 3.07 1.54
N ALA A 8 -15.67 3.06 0.95
CA ALA A 8 -15.89 3.54 -0.40
C ALA A 8 -15.71 5.04 -0.28
N GLY A 9 -14.45 5.45 -0.39
CA GLY A 9 -13.98 6.81 -0.16
C GLY A 9 -15.00 7.82 -0.66
N GLU A 10 -15.51 8.60 0.27
CA GLU A 10 -16.27 9.82 -0.02
C GLU A 10 -15.49 10.61 -1.09
N PRO A 11 -16.15 11.24 -2.08
CA PRO A 11 -15.46 12.03 -3.09
C PRO A 11 -14.69 13.15 -2.40
N ILE A 12 -13.39 12.95 -2.21
CA ILE A 12 -12.52 13.92 -1.56
C ILE A 12 -12.12 14.95 -2.59
N GLU A 13 -12.61 16.17 -2.39
CA GLU A 13 -12.20 17.34 -3.17
C GLU A 13 -10.83 17.80 -2.67
N ILE A 14 -9.80 17.71 -3.51
CA ILE A 14 -8.49 18.31 -3.26
C ILE A 14 -8.48 19.66 -3.95
N ASN A 15 -8.63 20.73 -3.17
CA ASN A 15 -8.75 22.09 -3.69
C ASN A 15 -7.63 23.01 -3.19
N SER A 16 -6.77 22.56 -2.27
CA SER A 16 -5.75 23.39 -1.65
C SER A 16 -4.39 22.68 -1.49
N CYS A 17 -3.34 23.49 -1.29
CA CYS A 17 -2.01 22.99 -0.96
C CYS A 17 -2.01 22.16 0.33
N ASP A 18 -2.81 22.54 1.32
CA ASP A 18 -2.88 21.84 2.61
C ASP A 18 -3.50 20.44 2.45
N ASP A 19 -4.51 20.30 1.59
CA ASP A 19 -5.12 18.99 1.27
C ASP A 19 -4.10 18.06 0.61
N VAL A 20 -3.32 18.59 -0.35
CA VAL A 20 -2.26 17.83 -1.03
C VAL A 20 -1.20 17.35 -0.05
N LEU A 21 -0.74 18.25 0.83
CA LEU A 21 0.29 17.90 1.82
C LEU A 21 -0.24 16.94 2.89
N THR A 22 -1.52 17.00 3.23
CA THR A 22 -2.16 16.04 4.15
C THR A 22 -2.13 14.61 3.59
N HIS A 23 -2.32 14.46 2.27
CA HIS A 23 -2.33 13.16 1.59
C HIS A 23 -0.98 12.76 0.97
N VAL A 24 0.10 13.51 1.23
CA VAL A 24 1.39 13.32 0.57
C VAL A 24 1.99 11.94 0.87
N PHE A 25 1.82 11.42 2.09
CA PHE A 25 2.35 10.11 2.49
C PHE A 25 1.60 8.96 1.82
N GLU A 26 0.27 8.99 1.80
CA GLU A 26 -0.56 8.01 1.09
C GLU A 26 -0.18 7.96 -0.40
N PHE A 27 0.05 9.14 -1.00
CA PHE A 27 0.47 9.25 -2.40
C PHE A 27 1.85 8.63 -2.63
N LEU A 28 2.79 8.88 -1.71
CA LEU A 28 4.15 8.31 -1.70
C LEU A 28 4.19 6.81 -1.46
N ASP A 29 3.24 6.25 -0.70
CA ASP A 29 3.15 4.81 -0.40
C ASP A 29 2.35 4.02 -1.43
N HIS A 30 1.76 4.71 -2.41
CA HIS A 30 0.84 4.11 -3.38
C HIS A 30 -0.46 3.60 -2.77
N GLU A 31 -0.91 4.25 -1.69
CA GLU A 31 -2.14 3.95 -0.96
C GLU A 31 -3.28 4.92 -1.30
N THR A 32 -3.03 5.86 -2.20
CA THR A 32 -4.06 6.76 -2.73
C THR A 32 -4.84 6.13 -3.89
N PRO A 33 -6.20 6.16 -3.88
CA PRO A 33 -7.03 5.73 -5.02
C PRO A 33 -6.71 6.50 -6.31
N ASP A 34 -6.89 5.85 -7.46
CA ASP A 34 -6.50 6.40 -8.78
C ASP A 34 -7.07 7.80 -9.05
N ALA A 35 -8.34 8.05 -8.71
CA ALA A 35 -8.99 9.34 -8.90
C ALA A 35 -8.29 10.47 -8.12
N ARG A 36 -7.88 10.20 -6.88
CA ARG A 36 -7.21 11.18 -6.01
C ARG A 36 -5.74 11.34 -6.37
N ARG A 37 -5.10 10.27 -6.82
CA ARG A 37 -3.71 10.27 -7.31
C ARG A 37 -3.53 11.22 -8.49
N ALA A 38 -4.48 11.26 -9.42
CA ALA A 38 -4.41 12.16 -10.58
C ALA A 38 -4.42 13.64 -10.16
N VAL A 39 -5.32 14.02 -9.24
CA VAL A 39 -5.45 15.40 -8.76
C VAL A 39 -4.21 15.86 -7.99
N ILE A 40 -3.66 15.00 -7.11
CA ILE A 40 -2.41 15.29 -6.40
C ILE A 40 -1.25 15.47 -7.39
N ALA A 41 -1.15 14.62 -8.41
CA ALA A 41 -0.09 14.69 -9.40
C ALA A 41 -0.15 16.00 -10.18
N GLU A 42 -1.33 16.39 -10.67
CA GLU A 42 -1.56 17.67 -11.36
C GLU A 42 -1.15 18.86 -10.48
N HIS A 43 -1.59 18.89 -9.22
CA HIS A 43 -1.21 19.98 -8.31
C HIS A 43 0.31 20.05 -8.06
N LEU A 44 0.99 18.90 -7.91
CA LEU A 44 2.44 18.87 -7.73
C LEU A 44 3.20 19.35 -8.98
N GLU A 45 2.63 19.17 -10.17
CA GLU A 45 3.19 19.70 -11.42
C GLU A 45 3.05 21.24 -11.49
N ASP A 46 1.91 21.78 -11.04
CA ASP A 46 1.61 23.21 -11.14
C ASP A 46 2.12 24.05 -9.93
N CYS A 47 2.36 23.43 -8.78
CA CYS A 47 2.67 24.12 -7.53
C CYS A 47 4.10 23.85 -7.02
N SER A 48 5.02 24.78 -7.28
CA SER A 48 6.44 24.64 -6.91
C SER A 48 6.70 24.49 -5.41
N SER A 49 5.86 25.08 -4.55
CA SER A 49 5.99 24.94 -3.10
C SER A 49 5.64 23.53 -2.65
N CYS A 50 4.53 22.97 -3.13
CA CYS A 50 4.15 21.60 -2.81
C CYS A 50 5.12 20.58 -3.40
N LEU A 51 5.64 20.83 -4.61
CA LEU A 51 6.67 19.98 -5.22
C LEU A 51 7.95 19.92 -4.37
N ARG A 52 8.35 21.05 -3.77
CA ARG A 52 9.51 21.11 -2.88
C ARG A 52 9.28 20.30 -1.60
N GLU A 53 8.15 20.49 -0.93
CA GLU A 53 7.83 19.72 0.29
C GLU A 53 7.72 18.22 -0.01
N PHE A 54 7.04 17.84 -1.09
CA PHE A 54 6.99 16.47 -1.59
C PHE A 54 8.39 15.87 -1.82
N GLY A 55 9.30 16.64 -2.43
CA GLY A 55 10.70 16.22 -2.62
C GLY A 55 11.44 15.96 -1.30
N ILE A 56 11.19 16.77 -0.28
CA ILE A 56 11.77 16.56 1.07
C ILE A 56 11.26 15.25 1.66
N GLU A 57 9.96 15.00 1.59
CA GLU A 57 9.36 13.76 2.13
C GLU A 57 9.84 12.51 1.39
N GLN A 58 10.03 12.59 0.07
CA GLN A 58 10.65 11.51 -0.70
C GLN A 58 12.07 11.18 -0.21
N GLU A 59 12.90 12.20 -0.05
CA GLU A 59 14.28 12.00 0.42
C GLU A 59 14.33 11.50 1.86
N PHE A 60 13.43 11.99 2.71
CA PHE A 60 13.27 11.50 4.08
C PHE A 60 12.91 10.00 4.09
N LYS A 61 11.90 9.60 3.31
CA LYS A 61 11.50 8.19 3.17
C LYS A 61 12.63 7.32 2.62
N ALA A 62 13.38 7.82 1.64
CA ALA A 62 14.54 7.14 1.09
C ALA A 62 15.67 6.99 2.13
N LEU A 63 15.89 8.00 2.97
CA LEU A 63 16.85 7.95 4.08
C LEU A 63 16.44 6.89 5.11
N VAL A 64 15.17 6.90 5.56
CA VAL A 64 14.64 5.92 6.51
C VAL A 64 14.80 4.51 5.95
N ARG A 65 14.47 4.28 4.68
CA ARG A 65 14.66 2.97 4.05
C ARG A 65 16.11 2.51 4.04
N ARG A 66 17.06 3.42 3.77
CA ARG A 66 18.51 3.11 3.78
C ARG A 66 19.04 2.79 5.18
N ARG A 67 18.54 3.48 6.21
CA ARG A 67 19.05 3.35 7.59
C ARG A 67 18.33 2.28 8.41
N CYS A 68 17.05 2.06 8.14
CA CYS A 68 16.17 1.21 8.94
C CYS A 68 15.57 0.02 8.16
N GLY A 69 15.79 -0.08 6.84
CA GLY A 69 15.23 -1.14 6.00
C GLY A 69 16.14 -2.36 5.79
N GLY A 70 17.21 -2.48 6.56
CA GLY A 70 18.30 -3.45 6.36
C GLY A 70 18.15 -4.79 7.07
N ASP A 71 17.12 -4.96 7.90
CA ASP A 71 16.97 -6.21 8.66
C ASP A 71 16.59 -7.35 7.73
N LYS A 72 17.44 -8.38 7.73
CA LYS A 72 17.19 -9.59 6.96
C LYS A 72 15.93 -10.24 7.51
N PRO A 73 14.88 -10.47 6.69
CA PRO A 73 13.70 -11.18 7.16
C PRO A 73 14.09 -12.59 7.63
N PRO A 74 13.37 -13.17 8.61
CA PRO A 74 13.62 -14.53 9.07
C PRO A 74 13.73 -15.52 7.90
N SER A 75 14.69 -16.44 7.98
CA SER A 75 14.84 -17.50 6.99
C SER A 75 13.54 -18.31 6.86
N GLY A 76 13.12 -18.61 5.63
CA GLY A 76 11.90 -19.37 5.36
C GLY A 76 10.59 -18.58 5.46
N LEU A 77 10.60 -17.29 5.85
CA LEU A 77 9.37 -16.47 5.89
C LEU A 77 8.70 -16.39 4.53
N ARG A 78 9.48 -16.18 3.46
CA ARG A 78 8.97 -16.13 2.08
C ARG A 78 8.30 -17.44 1.67
N ASP A 79 8.88 -18.57 2.06
CA ASP A 79 8.36 -19.89 1.69
C ASP A 79 7.07 -20.18 2.45
N ARG A 80 7.02 -19.84 3.75
CA ARG A 80 5.81 -19.94 4.56
C ARG A 80 4.66 -19.06 4.02
N ILE A 81 4.95 -17.82 3.62
CA ILE A 81 3.95 -16.94 2.99
C ILE A 81 3.43 -17.59 1.71
N LYS A 82 4.32 -18.05 0.81
CA LYS A 82 3.90 -18.72 -0.43
C LYS A 82 3.02 -19.94 -0.18
N LEU A 83 3.34 -20.74 0.83
CA LEU A 83 2.53 -21.89 1.24
C LEU A 83 1.15 -21.47 1.72
N GLN A 84 1.05 -20.45 2.59
CA GLN A 84 -0.25 -19.97 3.09
C GLN A 84 -1.12 -19.34 1.99
N LEU A 85 -0.50 -18.75 0.95
CA LEU A 85 -1.22 -18.22 -0.20
C LEU A 85 -1.62 -19.28 -1.23
N THR A 86 -1.14 -20.52 -1.08
CA THR A 86 -1.45 -21.62 -1.97
C THR A 86 -2.37 -22.59 -1.23
N THR A 87 -3.69 -22.41 -1.38
CA THR A 87 -4.68 -23.37 -0.87
C THR A 87 -4.89 -24.47 -1.90
N VAL A 88 -4.76 -25.73 -1.48
CA VAL A 88 -5.06 -26.91 -2.29
C VAL A 88 -6.23 -27.64 -1.64
N SER A 89 -7.40 -27.60 -2.28
CA SER A 89 -8.58 -28.40 -1.91
C SER A 89 -8.61 -29.68 -2.74
N ILE A 90 -8.89 -30.81 -2.09
CA ILE A 90 -9.04 -32.13 -2.73
C ILE A 90 -10.42 -32.65 -2.34
N GLU A 91 -11.30 -32.84 -3.32
CA GLU A 91 -12.63 -33.43 -3.11
C GLU A 91 -12.55 -34.94 -3.36
N GLU A 92 -12.83 -35.74 -2.33
CA GLU A 92 -12.81 -37.21 -2.38
C GLU A 92 -14.11 -37.78 -2.97
N ASP A 93 -14.46 -37.39 -4.21
CA ASP A 93 -15.54 -38.01 -5.00
C ASP A 93 -15.27 -37.85 -6.51
N GLY A 94 -14.15 -38.41 -6.99
CA GLY A 94 -13.81 -38.40 -8.43
C GLY A 94 -12.91 -37.25 -8.89
N THR A 95 -11.85 -37.01 -8.12
CA THR A 95 -10.58 -36.32 -8.45
C THR A 95 -10.68 -35.13 -9.40
N SER A 96 -11.18 -34.00 -8.90
CA SER A 96 -10.77 -32.68 -9.39
C SER A 96 -9.79 -32.06 -8.38
N VAL A 97 -8.64 -31.59 -8.88
CA VAL A 97 -7.64 -30.87 -8.06
C VAL A 97 -7.65 -29.42 -8.54
N SER A 98 -8.22 -28.53 -7.75
CA SER A 98 -8.20 -27.08 -8.00
C SER A 98 -7.10 -26.43 -7.19
N VAL A 99 -6.15 -25.80 -7.88
CA VAL A 99 -5.14 -24.94 -7.24
C VAL A 99 -5.61 -23.50 -7.39
N GLU A 100 -6.06 -22.90 -6.29
CA GLU A 100 -6.45 -21.50 -6.28
C GLU A 100 -5.24 -20.64 -5.88
N ARG A 101 -4.75 -19.82 -6.82
CA ARG A 101 -3.73 -18.83 -6.52
C ARG A 101 -4.42 -17.64 -5.86
N LEU A 102 -4.25 -17.50 -4.54
CA LEU A 102 -4.74 -16.32 -3.84
C LEU A 102 -3.88 -15.12 -4.24
N THR A 103 -4.50 -14.13 -4.87
CA THR A 103 -3.86 -12.85 -5.17
C THR A 103 -3.94 -12.01 -3.90
N VAL A 104 -2.81 -11.76 -3.25
CA VAL A 104 -2.77 -10.88 -2.08
C VAL A 104 -2.75 -9.44 -2.57
N GLU A 105 -3.84 -8.74 -2.33
CA GLU A 105 -3.86 -7.29 -2.40
C GLU A 105 -3.09 -6.76 -1.18
N ARG A 106 -2.05 -5.97 -1.43
CA ARG A 106 -1.23 -5.37 -0.38
C ARG A 106 -2.09 -4.35 0.37
N SER A 107 -2.62 -4.73 1.53
CA SER A 107 -3.01 -3.78 2.56
C SER A 107 -1.78 -3.52 3.42
N GLY A 108 -1.20 -2.33 3.31
CA GLY A 108 -0.01 -1.94 4.07
C GLY A 108 -0.33 -1.84 5.55
N GLU A 109 0.15 -2.78 6.36
CA GLU A 109 0.32 -2.55 7.78
C GLU A 109 1.74 -2.98 8.19
N ARG A 110 2.49 -2.01 8.69
CA ARG A 110 3.90 -2.14 9.03
C ARG A 110 4.00 -2.67 10.47
N PRO A 111 4.76 -3.76 10.75
CA PRO A 111 4.96 -4.21 12.13
C PRO A 111 5.80 -3.19 12.90
N THR A 112 5.33 -2.80 14.08
CA THR A 112 6.05 -1.92 15.02
C THR A 112 7.30 -2.64 15.58
N PRO A 113 8.52 -2.08 15.43
CA PRO A 113 9.70 -2.65 16.07
C PRO A 113 9.81 -2.21 17.55
N ALA A 114 10.34 -3.10 18.39
CA ALA A 114 10.64 -2.90 19.81
C ALA A 114 11.94 -2.12 20.05
#